data_AF-A0A9W4UF70-F1
#
_entry.id   AF-A0A9W4UF70-F1
#
_cell.length_a   1.000
_cell.length_b   1.000
_cell.length_c   1.000
_cell.angle_alpha   90.00
_cell.angle_beta   90.00
_cell.angle_gamma   90.00
#
_symmetry.space_group_name_H-M   'P 1'
#
loop_
_entity.id
_entity.type
_entity.pdbx_description
1 polymer ?
#
loop_
_entity_poly.entity_id
_entity_poly.type
_entity_poly.pdbx_seq_one_letter_code
_entity_poly.pdbx_strand_id
1 'polypeptide(L)' 'MNPCVACINYKWSQSGLVDGADKSIAGLLVALLFGAGANYARAGDKGLGVVLSAIGALQAVAARKATL' A
#
# COMPACT_ATOMS: atom_id res chain seq x y z
N MET A 1 -12.17 0.68 14.26
CA MET A 1 -12.10 0.31 12.83
C MET A 1 -11.59 1.51 12.05
N ASN A 2 -10.44 1.38 11.40
CA ASN A 2 -9.82 2.49 10.67
C ASN A 2 -10.21 2.38 9.19
N PRO A 3 -11.16 3.17 8.67
CA PRO A 3 -11.81 2.91 7.39
C PRO A 3 -10.84 2.90 6.21
N CYS A 4 -9.78 3.72 6.25
CA CYS A 4 -8.72 3.72 5.23
C CYS A 4 -7.91 2.42 5.19
N VAL A 5 -7.76 1.73 6.33
CA VAL A 5 -7.04 0.45 6.43
C VAL A 5 -7.94 -0.70 6.00
N ALA A 6 -9.25 -0.59 6.23
CA ALA A 6 -10.25 -1.59 5.82
C ALA A 6 -10.32 -1.77 4.30
N CYS A 7 -10.12 -0.69 3.53
CA CYS A 7 -10.07 -0.76 2.06
C CYS A 7 -8.87 -1.57 1.54
N ILE A 8 -7.84 -1.77 2.37
CA ILE A 8 -6.57 -2.35 1.97
C ILE A 8 -6.37 -3.74 2.56
N ASN A 9 -6.69 -3.92 3.84
CA ASN A 9 -6.58 -5.21 4.52
C ASN A 9 -7.55 -5.28 5.71
N TYR A 10 -8.51 -6.20 5.61
CA TYR A 10 -9.56 -6.37 6.61
C TYR A 10 -9.01 -6.77 7.99
N LYS A 11 -8.03 -7.69 8.05
CA LYS A 11 -7.38 -8.10 9.30
C LYS A 11 -6.75 -6.89 10.00
N TRP A 12 -5.90 -6.15 9.27
CA TRP A 12 -5.18 -5.00 9.83
C TRP A 12 -6.10 -3.84 10.21
N SER A 13 -7.29 -3.75 9.62
CA SER A 13 -8.29 -2.73 9.99
C SER A 13 -8.92 -2.93 11.38
N GLN A 14 -8.82 -4.15 11.91
CA GLN A 14 -9.32 -4.54 13.23
C GLN A 14 -8.20 -4.58 14.28
N SER A 15 -7.07 -5.19 13.94
CA SER A 15 -5.97 -5.42 14.87
C SER A 15 -4.87 -4.35 14.85
N GLY A 16 -4.79 -3.56 13.79
CA GLY A 16 -3.59 -2.78 13.47
C GLY A 16 -2.45 -3.64 12.90
N LEU A 17 -1.35 -2.98 12.52
CA LEU A 17 -0.08 -3.57 12.09
C LEU A 17 0.80 -3.76 13.32
N VAL A 18 0.64 -4.90 14.00
CA VAL A 18 1.33 -5.17 15.27
C VAL A 18 2.60 -6.00 15.05
N ASP A 19 2.46 -7.09 14.29
CA ASP A 19 3.53 -8.07 14.09
C ASP A 19 4.57 -7.61 13.06
N GLY A 20 5.83 -8.00 13.27
CA GLY A 20 6.95 -7.65 12.38
C GLY A 20 6.79 -8.21 10.95
N ALA A 21 6.20 -9.40 10.80
CA ALA A 21 5.90 -9.97 9.48
C ALA A 21 4.76 -9.23 8.78
N ASP A 22 3.70 -8.83 9.51
CA ASP A 22 2.63 -8.01 8.94
C ASP A 22 3.17 -6.65 8.46
N LYS A 23 4.08 -6.03 9.24
CA LYS A 23 4.77 -4.78 8.86
C LYS A 23 5.64 -4.96 7.61
N SER A 24 6.37 -6.07 7.50
CA SER A 24 7.22 -6.33 6.32
C SER A 24 6.41 -6.59 5.07
N ILE A 25 5.31 -7.35 5.16
CA ILE A 25 4.38 -7.60 4.06
C ILE A 25 3.76 -6.28 3.59
N ALA A 26 3.32 -5.43 4.50
CA ALA A 26 2.78 -4.12 4.15
C ALA A 26 3.82 -3.25 3.42
N GLY A 27 5.07 -3.25 3.89
CA GLY A 27 6.19 -2.57 3.23
C GLY A 27 6.46 -3.11 1.82
N LEU A 28 6.44 -4.43 1.65
CA LEU A 28 6.61 -5.08 0.34
C LEU A 28 5.51 -4.69 -0.64
N LEU A 29 4.25 -4.65 -0.19
CA LEU A 29 3.13 -4.22 -1.03
C LEU A 29 3.28 -2.78 -1.51
N VAL A 30 3.70 -1.87 -0.62
CA VAL A 30 3.98 -0.47 -0.98
C VAL A 30 5.11 -0.42 -2.03
N ALA A 31 6.21 -1.14 -1.81
CA ALA A 31 7.34 -1.17 -2.74
C ALA A 31 6.93 -1.73 -4.12
N LEU A 32 6.10 -2.78 -4.15
CA LEU A 32 5.58 -3.37 -5.37
C LEU A 32 4.70 -2.40 -6.16
N LEU A 33 3.81 -1.66 -5.49
CA LEU A 33 2.92 -0.69 -6.15
C LEU A 33 3.71 0.45 -6.78
N PHE A 34 4.69 1.01 -6.06
CA PHE A 34 5.55 2.05 -6.62
C PHE A 34 6.48 1.51 -7.71
N GLY A 35 7.04 0.32 -7.54
CA GLY A 35 7.88 -0.34 -8.53
C GLY A 35 7.12 -0.64 -9.83
N ALA A 36 5.91 -1.18 -9.71
CA ALA A 36 5.02 -1.42 -10.84
C ALA A 36 4.59 -0.10 -11.50
N GLY A 37 4.22 0.91 -10.71
CA GLY A 37 3.87 2.24 -11.22
C GLY A 37 5.00 2.86 -12.04
N ALA A 38 6.24 2.80 -11.54
CA ALA A 38 7.42 3.23 -12.28
C ALA A 38 7.66 2.41 -13.55
N ASN A 39 7.45 1.09 -13.50
CA ASN A 39 7.60 0.22 -14.66
C ASN A 39 6.59 0.53 -15.77
N TYR A 40 5.31 0.68 -15.42
CA TYR A 40 4.25 1.04 -16.39
C TYR A 40 4.48 2.43 -16.99
N ALA A 41 4.87 3.41 -16.18
CA ALA A 41 5.21 4.75 -16.66
C ALA A 41 6.37 4.74 -17.66
N ARG A 42 7.40 3.91 -17.42
CA ARG A 42 8.54 3.71 -18.34
C ARG A 42 8.17 2.94 -19.60
N ALA A 43 7.23 2.01 -19.51
CA ALA A 43 6.72 1.23 -20.64
C ALA A 43 5.76 2.03 -21.56
N GLY A 44 5.49 3.29 -21.23
CA GLY A 44 4.62 4.18 -22.02
C GLY A 44 3.18 4.27 -21.51
N ASP A 45 2.76 3.38 -20.60
CA ASP A 45 1.46 3.44 -19.95
C ASP A 45 1.50 4.30 -18.68
N LYS A 46 1.53 5.61 -18.92
CA LYS A 46 1.56 6.61 -17.85
C LYS A 46 0.26 6.62 -17.03
N GLY A 47 -0.86 6.26 -17.63
CA GLY A 47 -2.16 6.21 -16.96
C GLY A 47 -2.14 5.18 -15.83
N LEU A 48 -1.81 3.92 -16.16
CA LEU A 48 -1.64 2.87 -15.15
C LEU A 48 -0.51 3.19 -14.17
N GLY A 49 0.59 3.78 -14.65
CA GLY A 49 1.69 4.22 -13.78
C GLY A 49 1.26 5.20 -12.68
N VAL A 50 0.43 6.20 -13.03
CA VAL A 50 -0.12 7.18 -12.07
C VAL A 50 -1.08 6.49 -11.10
N VAL A 51 -1.98 5.64 -11.59
CA VAL A 51 -2.95 4.92 -10.75
C VAL A 51 -2.24 4.07 -9.70
N LEU A 52 -1.25 3.28 -10.10
CA LEU A 52 -0.50 2.42 -9.18
C LEU A 52 0.30 3.23 -8.16
N SER A 53 0.90 4.35 -8.58
CA SER A 53 1.63 5.24 -7.68
C SER A 53 0.69 5.90 -6.65
N ALA A 54 -0.52 6.30 -7.06
CA ALA A 54 -1.53 6.86 -6.16
C ALA A 54 -2.02 5.81 -5.14
N ILE A 55 -2.28 4.58 -5.60
CA ILE A 55 -2.65 3.47 -4.71
C ILE A 55 -1.50 3.15 -3.75
N GLY A 56 -0.25 3.13 -4.22
CA GLY A 56 0.95 2.97 -3.39
C GLY A 56 1.07 4.03 -2.30
N ALA A 57 0.75 5.29 -2.62
CA ALA A 57 0.75 6.38 -1.64
C ALA A 57 -0.35 6.19 -0.58
N LEU A 58 -1.57 5.83 -1.00
CA LEU A 58 -2.67 5.52 -0.08
C LEU A 58 -2.33 4.32 0.83
N GLN A 59 -1.72 3.29 0.26
CA GLN A 59 -1.23 2.10 0.95
C GLN A 59 -0.20 2.47 2.03
N ALA A 60 0.77 3.31 1.70
CA ALA A 60 1.78 3.77 2.63
C ALA A 60 1.18 4.58 3.79
N VAL A 61 0.24 5.49 3.50
CA VAL A 61 -0.45 6.27 4.53
C VAL A 61 -1.29 5.37 5.44
N ALA A 62 -2.01 4.40 4.87
CA ALA A 62 -2.81 3.47 5.64
C ALA A 62 -1.95 2.57 6.54
N ALA A 63 -0.85 2.01 6.01
CA ALA A 63 0.09 1.22 6.79
C ALA A 63 0.70 2.02 7.95
N ARG A 64 1.05 3.29 7.70
CA ARG A 64 1.54 4.20 8.75
C ARG A 64 0.50 4.47 9.83
N LYS A 65 -0.78 4.67 9.46
CA LYS A 65 -1.87 4.88 10.42
C LYS A 65 -2.31 3.61 11.16
N ALA A 66 -2.04 2.44 10.58
CA ALA A 66 -2.33 1.14 11.19
C ALA A 66 -1.23 0.67 12.14
N THR A 67 -0.01 1.21 12.00
CA THR A 67 1.11 0.85 12.86
C THR A 67 0.86 1.38 14.27
N LEU A 68 0.80 0.45 15.23
CA LEU A 68 0.77 0.74 16.67
C LEU A 68 2.19 0.82 17.22
#